data_AF-A0A1B9N2G2-F1
#
_entry.id   AF-A0A1B9N2G2-F1
#
_cell.length_a   1.000
_cell.length_b   1.000
_cell.length_c   1.000
_cell.angle_alpha   90.00
_cell.angle_beta   90.00
_cell.angle_gamma   90.00
#
_symmetry.space_group_name_H-M   'P 1'
#
loop_
_entity.id
_entity.type
_entity.pdbx_description
1 polymer ?
#
loop_
_entity_poly.entity_id
_entity_poly.type
_entity_poly.pdbx_seq_one_letter_code
_entity_poly.pdbx_strand_id
1 'polypeptide(L)'
;MGLCEKCQSKGLPIYPVRYAVAPKYINADLPSWAKNDMLPILKGDSKYVLRTMRAGYLYVLCQYEDNITLDISIYKIDENGGFWQQDISKEQDLLRFGDIISEENPSIPVNDIQTTCGNSAHLSSNIAFITLSKPEKCEKAWLAFSEHK
;
A
#
# COMPACT_ATOMS: atom_id res chain seq x y z
N MET A 1 -22.91 -6.38 14.39
CA MET A 1 -22.28 -6.20 13.08
C MET A 1 -20.78 -6.08 13.29
N GLY A 2 -20.02 -7.12 12.97
CA GLY A 2 -18.56 -7.12 13.11
C GLY A 2 -17.89 -6.49 11.89
N LEU A 3 -16.69 -5.95 12.07
CA LEU A 3 -15.80 -5.58 10.96
C LEU A 3 -15.42 -6.86 10.20
N CYS A 4 -15.35 -6.82 8.85
CA CYS A 4 -14.84 -7.96 8.08
C CYS A 4 -13.35 -8.17 8.34
N GLU A 5 -12.80 -9.35 8.02
CA GLU A 5 -11.37 -9.66 8.28
C GLU A 5 -10.42 -8.64 7.66
N LYS A 6 -10.73 -8.12 6.47
CA LYS A 6 -9.93 -7.05 5.83
C LYS A 6 -9.99 -5.72 6.58
N CYS A 7 -11.10 -5.43 7.27
CA CYS A 7 -11.23 -4.24 8.13
C CYS A 7 -10.74 -4.47 9.56
N GLN A 8 -10.47 -5.72 9.94
CA GLN A 8 -9.76 -6.10 11.16
C GLN A 8 -8.29 -6.37 10.86
N SER A 9 -7.68 -5.57 9.99
CA SER A 9 -6.26 -5.73 9.69
C SER A 9 -5.44 -5.67 10.98
N LYS A 10 -4.75 -6.77 11.30
CA LYS A 10 -3.90 -6.94 12.48
C LYS A 10 -2.47 -7.02 12.01
N GLY A 11 -1.55 -6.44 12.79
CA GLY A 11 -0.12 -6.47 12.49
C GLY A 11 0.51 -5.10 12.63
N LEU A 12 1.67 -4.89 12.00
CA LEU A 12 2.40 -3.63 12.04
C LEU A 12 1.77 -2.63 11.05
N PRO A 13 1.20 -1.52 11.51
CA PRO A 13 0.72 -0.47 10.63
C PRO A 13 1.90 0.28 10.02
N ILE A 14 1.85 0.49 8.71
CA ILE A 14 2.80 1.32 7.97
C ILE A 14 2.00 2.43 7.29
N TYR A 15 2.48 3.66 7.46
CA TYR A 15 1.94 4.83 6.78
C TYR A 15 3.00 5.44 5.85
N PRO A 16 3.02 5.04 4.57
CA PRO A 16 3.96 5.59 3.61
C PRO A 16 3.71 7.09 3.40
N VAL A 17 4.76 7.89 3.57
CA VAL A 17 4.75 9.34 3.34
C VAL A 17 5.92 9.74 2.47
N ARG A 18 5.82 10.93 1.88
CA ARG A 18 6.89 11.49 1.03
C ARG A 18 7.33 12.85 1.54
N TYR A 19 8.62 13.14 1.38
CA TYR A 19 9.13 14.50 1.52
C TYR A 19 8.57 15.38 0.41
N ALA A 20 8.15 16.59 0.77
CA ALA A 20 7.74 17.63 -0.16
C ALA A 20 8.31 18.98 0.28
N VAL A 21 8.48 19.88 -0.68
CA VAL A 21 8.88 21.27 -0.42
C VAL A 21 7.62 22.12 -0.35
N ALA A 22 7.49 22.93 0.70
CA ALA A 22 6.40 23.86 0.88
C ALA A 22 6.93 25.27 1.22
N PRO A 23 6.22 26.34 0.85
CA PRO A 23 6.53 27.68 1.33
C PRO A 23 6.44 27.78 2.86
N LYS A 24 7.21 28.67 3.49
CA LYS A 24 7.21 28.82 4.95
C LYS A 24 5.86 29.21 5.55
N TYR A 25 5.01 29.92 4.81
CA TYR A 25 3.69 30.34 5.27
C TYR A 25 2.69 29.17 5.44
N ILE A 26 2.99 27.99 4.88
CA ILE A 26 2.17 26.79 5.10
C ILE A 26 2.35 26.32 6.54
N ASN A 27 1.24 26.18 7.27
CA ASN A 27 1.23 25.72 8.66
C ASN A 27 1.39 24.19 8.77
N ALA A 28 2.53 23.68 8.31
CA ALA A 28 2.96 22.30 8.48
C ALA A 28 4.49 22.27 8.61
N ASP A 29 5.02 21.52 9.56
CA ASP A 29 6.46 21.40 9.79
C ASP A 29 6.94 19.97 9.65
N LEU A 30 8.21 19.81 9.32
CA LEU A 30 8.84 18.49 9.29
C LEU A 30 8.97 17.95 10.72
N PRO A 31 8.34 16.81 11.04
CA PRO A 31 8.43 16.23 12.37
C PRO A 31 9.87 15.79 12.67
N SER A 32 10.23 15.75 13.95
CA SER A 32 11.61 15.48 14.40
C SER A 32 12.18 14.17 13.84
N TRP A 33 11.37 13.11 13.80
CA TRP A 33 11.79 11.79 13.29
C TRP A 33 12.09 11.78 11.78
N ALA A 34 11.58 12.77 11.02
CA ALA A 34 11.82 12.91 9.58
C ALA A 34 12.92 13.92 9.26
N LYS A 35 13.51 14.58 10.26
CA LYS A 35 14.67 15.45 10.01
C LYS A 35 15.85 14.57 9.61
N ASN A 36 16.45 14.87 8.48
CA ASN A 36 17.56 14.10 7.93
C ASN A 36 18.58 15.06 7.32
N ASP A 37 19.84 14.94 7.75
CA ASP A 37 20.96 15.77 7.31
C ASP A 37 21.33 15.54 5.82
N MET A 38 20.85 14.44 5.23
CA MET A 38 21.01 14.14 3.80
C MET A 38 20.02 14.92 2.92
N LEU A 39 19.06 15.64 3.49
CA LEU A 39 18.12 16.44 2.72
C LEU A 39 18.85 17.61 2.03
N PRO A 40 18.62 17.87 0.73
CA PRO A 40 19.22 18.99 0.04
C PRO A 40 18.87 20.33 0.69
N ILE A 41 19.82 21.26 0.71
CA ILE A 41 19.59 22.62 1.22
C ILE A 41 18.59 23.34 0.30
N LEU A 42 17.47 23.78 0.88
CA LEU A 42 16.46 24.57 0.16
C LEU A 42 16.93 26.02 0.02
N LYS A 43 16.67 26.61 -1.15
CA LYS A 43 16.86 28.04 -1.40
C LYS A 43 15.56 28.82 -1.18
N GLY A 44 15.68 30.08 -0.76
CA GLY A 44 14.54 30.97 -0.57
C GLY A 44 13.68 30.61 0.64
N ASP A 45 12.43 31.06 0.64
CA ASP A 45 11.53 30.95 1.79
C ASP A 45 10.70 29.65 1.76
N SER A 46 11.40 28.52 1.69
CA SER A 46 10.81 27.18 1.62
C SER A 46 11.26 26.31 2.80
N LYS A 47 10.47 25.28 3.11
CA LYS A 47 10.75 24.26 4.11
C LYS A 47 10.33 22.89 3.61
N TYR A 48 10.94 21.84 4.17
CA TYR A 48 10.46 20.48 3.96
C TYR A 48 9.25 20.21 4.84
N VAL A 49 8.33 19.43 4.31
CA VAL A 49 7.16 18.88 5.00
C VAL A 49 6.99 17.42 4.57
N LEU A 50 6.16 16.68 5.31
CA LEU A 50 5.67 15.39 4.86
C LEU A 50 4.31 15.55 4.19
N ARG A 51 4.10 14.79 3.13
CA ARG A 51 2.82 14.71 2.44
C ARG A 51 2.42 13.24 2.30
N THR A 52 1.11 13.02 2.26
CA THR A 52 0.52 11.73 1.88
C THR A 52 0.99 11.33 0.47
N MET A 53 0.88 10.04 0.16
CA MET A 53 1.22 9.54 -1.16
C MET A 53 0.32 10.17 -2.24
N ARG A 54 0.87 10.33 -3.46
CA ARG A 54 0.09 10.74 -4.62
C ARG A 54 -0.75 9.57 -5.14
N ALA A 55 -1.81 9.88 -5.88
CA ALA A 55 -2.62 8.88 -6.56
C ALA A 55 -1.75 7.96 -7.44
N GLY A 56 -2.07 6.68 -7.45
CA GLY A 56 -1.28 5.64 -8.12
C GLY A 56 -1.47 4.27 -7.48
N TYR A 57 -0.42 3.44 -7.54
CA TYR A 57 -0.40 2.09 -7.01
C TYR A 57 0.83 1.89 -6.13
N LEU A 58 0.63 1.25 -4.98
CA LEU A 58 1.69 0.82 -4.07
C LEU A 58 1.68 -0.71 -4.01
N TYR A 59 2.82 -1.31 -4.34
CA TYR A 59 3.06 -2.73 -4.25
C TYR A 59 3.88 -2.99 -2.98
N VAL A 60 3.40 -3.91 -2.17
CA VAL A 60 4.03 -4.37 -0.94
C VAL A 60 4.40 -5.82 -1.15
N LEU A 61 5.70 -6.10 -1.16
CA LEU A 61 6.24 -7.44 -1.33
C LEU A 61 6.85 -7.87 -0.01
N CYS A 62 6.43 -9.01 0.53
CA CYS A 62 6.93 -9.53 1.79
C CYS A 62 7.51 -10.93 1.61
N GLN A 63 8.75 -11.09 2.06
CA GLN A 63 9.41 -12.38 2.20
C GLN A 63 9.24 -12.85 3.64
N TYR A 64 8.54 -13.97 3.82
CA TYR A 64 8.36 -14.61 5.13
C TYR A 64 9.26 -15.84 5.23
N GLU A 65 9.78 -16.12 6.44
CA GLU A 65 10.72 -17.22 6.72
C GLU A 65 10.27 -18.59 6.16
N ASP A 66 8.97 -18.88 6.24
CA ASP A 66 8.37 -20.17 5.85
C ASP A 66 7.88 -20.22 4.39
N ASN A 67 8.03 -19.14 3.61
CA ASN A 67 7.48 -19.03 2.26
C ASN A 67 8.58 -18.98 1.19
N ILE A 68 8.46 -19.87 0.21
CA ILE A 68 9.32 -19.86 -0.99
C ILE A 68 8.94 -18.69 -1.92
N THR A 69 7.66 -18.28 -1.90
CA THR A 69 7.13 -17.20 -2.73
C THR A 69 6.95 -15.90 -1.95
N LEU A 70 7.09 -14.77 -2.64
CA LEU A 70 6.78 -13.46 -2.07
C LEU A 70 5.27 -13.32 -1.90
N ASP A 71 4.86 -12.86 -0.72
CA ASP A 71 3.49 -12.38 -0.51
C ASP A 71 3.38 -10.98 -1.11
N ILE A 72 2.40 -10.78 -2.00
CA ILE A 72 2.23 -9.55 -2.75
C ILE A 72 0.88 -8.94 -2.41
N SER A 73 0.90 -7.69 -1.97
CA SER A 73 -0.29 -6.88 -1.78
C SER A 73 -0.21 -5.61 -2.63
N ILE A 74 -1.30 -5.27 -3.32
CA ILE A 74 -1.39 -4.05 -4.13
C ILE A 74 -2.42 -3.11 -3.50
N TYR A 75 -2.07 -1.85 -3.36
CA TYR A 75 -2.95 -0.79 -2.88
C TYR A 75 -3.08 0.29 -3.95
N LYS A 76 -4.30 0.61 -4.33
CA LYS A 76 -4.59 1.80 -5.13
C LYS A 76 -4.66 3.01 -4.19
N ILE A 77 -3.95 4.06 -4.53
CA ILE A 77 -3.91 5.31 -3.77
C ILE A 77 -4.81 6.32 -4.48
N ASP A 78 -5.72 6.96 -3.74
CA ASP A 78 -6.56 8.03 -4.27
C ASP A 78 -5.88 9.42 -4.18
N GLU A 79 -6.54 10.45 -4.71
CA GLU A 79 -6.01 11.83 -4.72
C GLU A 79 -5.83 12.43 -3.32
N ASN A 80 -6.53 11.89 -2.32
CA ASN A 80 -6.43 12.31 -0.92
C ASN A 80 -5.36 11.51 -0.17
N GLY A 81 -4.76 10.50 -0.79
CA GLY A 81 -3.76 9.62 -0.20
C GLY A 81 -4.33 8.45 0.60
N GLY A 82 -5.61 8.09 0.39
CA GLY A 82 -6.22 6.90 0.96
C GLY A 82 -5.77 5.63 0.25
N PHE A 83 -5.57 4.53 1.01
CA PHE A 83 -5.07 3.25 0.49
C PHE A 83 -6.20 2.22 0.34
N TRP A 84 -6.40 1.75 -0.89
CA TRP A 84 -7.45 0.80 -1.24
C TRP A 84 -6.83 -0.52 -1.70
N GLN A 85 -6.83 -1.54 -0.83
CA GLN A 85 -6.28 -2.85 -1.17
C GLN A 85 -7.04 -3.46 -2.36
N GLN A 86 -6.32 -3.89 -3.37
CA GLN A 86 -6.85 -4.55 -4.55
C GLN A 86 -6.86 -6.06 -4.33
N ASP A 87 -7.91 -6.73 -4.81
CA ASP A 87 -7.94 -8.18 -4.89
C ASP A 87 -7.18 -8.62 -6.14
N ILE A 88 -6.08 -9.33 -5.95
CA ILE A 88 -5.21 -9.81 -7.03
C ILE A 88 -5.25 -11.33 -7.17
N SER A 89 -6.18 -12.02 -6.50
CA SER A 89 -6.27 -13.49 -6.59
C SER A 89 -6.52 -13.97 -8.02
N LYS A 90 -7.13 -13.16 -8.88
CA LYS A 90 -7.30 -13.45 -10.33
C LYS A 90 -6.10 -13.03 -11.19
N GLU A 91 -5.27 -12.11 -10.71
CA GLU A 91 -4.11 -11.58 -11.43
C GLU A 91 -2.82 -12.32 -11.05
N GLN A 92 -2.73 -12.95 -9.88
CA GLN A 92 -1.63 -13.86 -9.52
C GLN A 92 -1.55 -15.08 -10.46
N ASP A 93 -2.67 -15.51 -11.03
CA ASP A 93 -2.68 -16.52 -12.11
C ASP A 93 -2.11 -15.98 -13.44
N LEU A 94 -2.20 -14.67 -13.69
CA LEU A 94 -1.70 -14.02 -14.91
C LEU A 94 -0.26 -13.51 -14.78
N LEU A 95 0.22 -13.27 -13.55
CA LEU A 95 1.56 -12.73 -13.25
C LEU A 95 2.59 -13.84 -12.93
N ARG A 96 2.27 -15.13 -13.18
CA ARG A 96 3.32 -16.13 -13.46
C ARG A 96 3.97 -15.77 -14.79
N PHE A 97 4.82 -14.75 -14.78
CA PHE A 97 5.55 -14.18 -15.92
C PHE A 97 6.54 -15.16 -16.59
N GLY A 98 6.13 -16.38 -16.94
CA GLY A 98 7.00 -17.38 -17.53
C GLY A 98 6.39 -18.75 -17.85
N ASP A 99 5.15 -19.05 -17.48
CA ASP A 99 4.55 -20.35 -17.83
C ASP A 99 3.78 -20.25 -19.15
N ILE A 100 4.11 -21.15 -20.09
CA ILE A 100 3.39 -21.35 -21.35
C ILE A 100 1.93 -21.59 -21.00
N ILE A 101 1.03 -20.83 -21.62
CA ILE A 101 -0.41 -21.08 -21.55
C ILE A 101 -0.67 -22.46 -22.15
N SER A 102 -0.77 -23.49 -21.31
CA SER A 102 -1.44 -24.74 -21.69
C SER A 102 -2.94 -24.51 -21.52
N GLU A 103 -3.70 -24.76 -22.58
CA GLU A 103 -5.16 -24.55 -22.69
C GLU A 103 -6.00 -25.43 -21.72
N GLU A 104 -5.39 -26.06 -20.72
CA GLU A 104 -6.00 -27.10 -19.88
C GLU A 104 -6.25 -26.67 -18.43
N ASN A 105 -5.91 -25.44 -18.03
CA ASN A 105 -6.23 -25.00 -16.67
C ASN A 105 -7.70 -24.52 -16.59
N PRO A 106 -8.56 -25.19 -15.78
CA PRO A 106 -9.98 -24.88 -15.72
C PRO A 106 -10.16 -23.47 -15.16
N SER A 107 -10.69 -22.58 -16.00
CA SER A 107 -11.05 -21.23 -15.62
C SER A 107 -12.06 -21.31 -14.47
N ILE A 108 -11.68 -20.85 -13.27
CA ILE A 108 -12.61 -20.72 -12.16
C ILE A 108 -13.69 -19.74 -12.60
N PRO A 109 -14.99 -20.12 -12.57
CA PRO A 109 -16.05 -19.31 -13.14
C PRO A 109 -16.14 -17.94 -12.45
N VAL A 110 -16.15 -16.90 -13.29
CA VAL A 110 -16.36 -15.51 -12.90
C VAL A 110 -17.84 -15.35 -12.51
N ASN A 111 -18.19 -15.71 -11.27
CA ASN A 111 -19.41 -15.21 -10.66
C ASN A 111 -19.06 -14.46 -9.38
N ASP A 112 -19.38 -13.17 -9.41
CA ASP A 112 -19.61 -12.28 -8.26
C ASP A 112 -18.66 -12.40 -7.06
N ILE A 113 -17.43 -11.93 -7.23
CA ILE A 113 -16.60 -11.58 -6.07
C ILE A 113 -16.77 -10.09 -5.82
N GLN A 114 -17.68 -9.79 -4.90
CA GLN A 114 -18.01 -8.47 -4.38
C GLN A 114 -16.75 -7.81 -3.78
N THR A 115 -16.09 -6.94 -4.53
CA THR A 115 -14.98 -6.08 -4.03
C THR A 115 -15.47 -4.89 -3.20
N THR A 116 -16.79 -4.75 -3.06
CA THR A 116 -17.45 -3.84 -2.13
C THR A 116 -17.85 -4.63 -0.89
N CYS A 117 -17.08 -4.50 0.19
CA CYS A 117 -17.65 -4.82 1.48
C CYS A 117 -18.77 -3.79 1.73
N GLY A 118 -20.03 -4.26 1.77
CA GLY A 118 -21.23 -3.41 1.92
C GLY A 118 -21.49 -2.99 3.36
N ASN A 119 -20.47 -3.01 4.23
CA ASN A 119 -20.65 -2.82 5.66
C ASN A 119 -20.61 -1.33 6.01
N SER A 120 -21.70 -0.76 6.53
CA SER A 120 -21.79 0.66 6.90
C SER A 120 -20.79 1.10 7.99
N ALA A 121 -20.03 0.16 8.57
CA ALA A 121 -18.95 0.41 9.51
C ALA A 121 -17.58 0.73 8.87
N HIS A 122 -17.49 0.90 7.55
CA HIS A 122 -16.27 1.38 6.87
C HIS A 122 -15.97 2.83 7.25
N LEU A 123 -15.14 3.02 8.27
CA LEU A 123 -14.55 4.32 8.57
C LEU A 123 -13.33 4.55 7.68
N SER A 124 -13.23 5.73 7.09
CA SER A 124 -12.06 6.17 6.30
C SER A 124 -10.75 6.14 7.10
N SER A 125 -10.82 6.12 8.44
CA SER A 125 -9.66 5.89 9.31
C SER A 125 -9.03 4.51 9.14
N ASN A 126 -9.78 3.50 8.70
CA ASN A 126 -9.33 2.11 8.55
C ASN A 126 -8.62 1.85 7.21
N ILE A 127 -8.62 2.83 6.30
CA ILE A 127 -7.93 2.81 4.99
C ILE A 127 -6.74 3.79 4.94
N ALA A 128 -6.39 4.35 6.09
CA ALA A 128 -5.30 5.32 6.18
C ALA A 128 -3.92 4.62 6.09
N PHE A 129 -3.79 3.37 6.52
CA PHE A 129 -2.49 2.69 6.62
C PHE A 129 -2.53 1.31 5.95
N ILE A 130 -1.37 0.85 5.51
CA ILE A 130 -1.17 -0.55 5.11
C ILE A 130 -0.76 -1.36 6.34
N THR A 131 -0.99 -2.67 6.34
CA THR A 131 -0.63 -3.53 7.47
C THR A 131 0.25 -4.68 7.02
N LEU A 132 1.40 -4.85 7.67
CA LEU A 132 2.15 -6.10 7.61
C LEU A 132 1.58 -7.07 8.64
N SER A 133 0.97 -8.17 8.18
CA SER A 133 0.18 -9.05 9.05
C SER A 133 1.01 -9.81 10.09
N LYS A 134 2.22 -10.25 9.73
CA LYS A 134 3.11 -11.06 10.58
C LYS A 134 4.52 -10.46 10.59
N PRO A 135 4.71 -9.25 11.13
CA PRO A 135 5.99 -8.55 11.07
C PRO A 135 7.13 -9.37 11.70
N GLU A 136 6.84 -10.18 12.71
CA GLU A 136 7.79 -11.05 13.40
C GLU A 136 8.33 -12.20 12.53
N LYS A 137 7.65 -12.55 11.45
CA LYS A 137 8.08 -13.58 10.49
C LYS A 137 8.53 -13.00 9.16
N CYS A 138 8.41 -11.69 8.98
CA CYS A 138 8.72 -11.00 7.74
C CYS A 138 10.21 -10.66 7.75
N GLU A 139 11.01 -11.41 7.01
CA GLU A 139 12.45 -11.17 6.91
C GLU A 139 12.73 -9.85 6.18
N LYS A 140 12.01 -9.62 5.08
CA LYS A 140 12.17 -8.44 4.24
C LYS A 140 10.84 -8.00 3.65
N ALA A 141 10.62 -6.69 3.70
CA ALA A 141 9.51 -6.04 3.03
C ALA A 141 10.04 -4.99 2.05
N TRP A 142 9.50 -4.98 0.83
CA TRP A 142 9.76 -3.97 -0.18
C TRP A 142 8.48 -3.21 -0.49
N LEU A 143 8.62 -1.90 -0.64
CA LEU A 143 7.56 -1.01 -1.07
C LEU A 143 7.96 -0.41 -2.40
N ALA A 144 7.12 -0.57 -3.42
CA ALA A 144 7.32 0.00 -4.75
C ALA A 144 6.09 0.83 -5.14
N PHE A 145 6.31 2.04 -5.65
CA PHE A 145 5.25 2.91 -6.11
C PHE A 145 5.27 3.04 -7.64
N SER A 146 4.09 3.05 -8.25
CA SER A 146 3.90 3.35 -9.67
C SER A 146 2.70 4.29 -9.86
N GLU A 147 2.79 5.21 -10.83
CA GLU A 147 1.64 6.02 -11.25
C GLU A 147 0.66 5.20 -12.12
N HIS A 148 1.14 4.08 -12.67
CA HIS A 148 0.39 3.18 -13.54
C HIS A 148 0.27 1.79 -12.89
N LYS A 149 -0.79 1.06 -13.21
CA LYS A 149 -0.95 -0.31 -12.72
C LYS A 149 0.00 -1.27 -13.42
#